data_AF-A0A972IBN2-F1
#
_entry.id   AF-A0A972IBN2-F1
#
_cell.length_a   1.000
_cell.length_b   1.000
_cell.length_c   1.000
_cell.angle_alpha   90.00
_cell.angle_beta   90.00
_cell.angle_gamma   90.00
#
_symmetry.space_group_name_H-M   'P 1'
#
loop_
_entity.id
_entity.type
_entity.pdbx_description
1 polymer ?
#
loop_
_entity_poly.entity_id
_entity_poly.type
_entity_poly.pdbx_seq_one_letter_code
_entity_poly.pdbx_strand_id
1 'polypeptide(L)'
;MRLSWLPWGMALALFSGCAPQIGDDCRTSAQCSINADRFCDLAQPGGYCTVRGCNPDTCPDRAICVEWRFEPPRGTDTYCMERCSGDGDCREGDGYRCIRGEDLEDLWQYAPGVEPGTPIARIIDLSDSRRNSGFCAALE
;
A
#
# COMPACT_ATOMS: atom_id res chain seq x y z
N MET A 1 -51.94 3.85 -40.59
CA MET A 1 -51.66 4.11 -39.17
C MET A 1 -51.65 2.79 -38.40
N ARG A 2 -50.49 2.33 -37.93
CA ARG A 2 -50.28 1.57 -36.68
C ARG A 2 -48.78 1.28 -36.55
N LEU A 3 -48.14 2.18 -35.80
CA LEU A 3 -46.77 2.12 -35.30
C LEU A 3 -46.83 1.32 -34.00
N SER A 4 -46.13 0.18 -33.87
CA SER A 4 -46.04 -0.58 -32.60
C SER A 4 -44.83 -1.54 -32.65
N TRP A 5 -43.61 -1.04 -32.45
CA TRP A 5 -42.88 -1.02 -31.16
C TRP A 5 -42.12 -2.34 -30.89
N LEU A 6 -40.81 -2.35 -31.24
CA LEU A 6 -39.84 -3.27 -30.64
C LEU A 6 -39.60 -2.83 -29.19
N PRO A 7 -39.79 -3.66 -28.17
CA PRO A 7 -39.18 -3.41 -26.88
C PRO A 7 -37.69 -3.76 -27.00
N TRP A 8 -36.86 -2.73 -27.08
CA TRP A 8 -35.41 -2.80 -27.00
C TRP A 8 -35.00 -3.50 -25.70
N GLY A 9 -34.19 -4.55 -25.86
CA GLY A 9 -33.62 -5.32 -24.76
C GLY A 9 -32.77 -4.44 -23.86
N MET A 10 -33.12 -4.40 -22.57
CA MET A 10 -32.37 -3.73 -21.53
C MET A 10 -31.22 -4.65 -21.10
N ALA A 11 -30.05 -4.48 -21.71
CA ALA A 11 -28.83 -5.16 -21.28
C ALA A 11 -28.32 -4.49 -19.99
N LEU A 12 -28.49 -5.17 -18.84
CA LEU A 12 -27.84 -4.78 -17.58
C LEU A 12 -26.34 -5.12 -17.66
N ALA A 13 -25.51 -4.11 -17.88
CA ALA A 13 -24.07 -4.21 -17.70
C ALA A 13 -23.75 -4.18 -16.19
N LEU A 14 -23.43 -5.33 -15.62
CA LEU A 14 -22.86 -5.42 -14.27
C LEU A 14 -21.42 -4.92 -14.33
N PHE A 15 -21.17 -3.69 -13.89
CA PHE A 15 -19.81 -3.21 -13.64
C PHE A 15 -19.30 -3.88 -12.35
N SER A 16 -18.50 -4.93 -12.50
CA SER A 16 -17.64 -5.41 -11.42
C SER A 16 -16.50 -4.41 -11.24
N GLY A 17 -16.68 -3.42 -10.37
CA GLY A 17 -15.56 -2.60 -9.91
C GLY A 17 -14.58 -3.50 -9.17
N CYS A 18 -13.28 -3.40 -9.48
CA CYS A 18 -12.26 -4.08 -8.70
C CYS A 18 -12.36 -3.63 -7.24
N ALA A 19 -12.22 -4.58 -6.32
CA ALA A 19 -12.10 -4.23 -4.91
C ALA A 19 -10.77 -3.48 -4.72
N PRO A 20 -10.77 -2.37 -3.95
CA PRO A 20 -9.54 -1.67 -3.60
C PRO A 20 -8.53 -2.61 -2.94
N GLN A 21 -7.24 -2.35 -3.13
CA GLN A 21 -6.13 -3.14 -2.63
C GLN A 21 -5.17 -2.27 -1.79
N ILE A 22 -4.30 -2.92 -1.01
CA ILE A 22 -3.17 -2.23 -0.39
C ILE A 22 -2.27 -1.70 -1.51
N GLY A 23 -1.92 -0.42 -1.50
CA GLY A 23 -1.16 0.20 -2.60
C GLY A 23 -1.93 1.26 -3.39
N ASP A 24 -3.25 1.09 -3.48
CA ASP A 24 -4.11 1.93 -4.31
C ASP A 24 -4.14 3.40 -3.85
N ASP A 25 -4.35 4.30 -4.83
CA ASP A 25 -4.56 5.72 -4.58
C ASP A 25 -5.87 5.96 -3.84
N CYS A 26 -5.89 6.99 -3.00
CA CYS A 26 -7.09 7.32 -2.23
C CYS A 26 -7.10 8.77 -1.77
N ARG A 27 -8.31 9.28 -1.51
CA ARG A 27 -8.55 10.60 -0.90
C ARG A 27 -9.30 10.47 0.43
N THR A 28 -9.99 9.36 0.64
CA THR A 28 -10.78 9.05 1.83
C THR A 28 -10.71 7.56 2.16
N SER A 29 -10.79 7.19 3.43
CA SER A 29 -10.74 5.77 3.85
C SER A 29 -11.87 4.91 3.28
N ALA A 30 -13.02 5.51 2.96
CA ALA A 30 -14.14 4.80 2.33
C ALA A 30 -13.80 4.25 0.94
N GLN A 31 -12.81 4.84 0.25
CA GLN A 31 -12.30 4.34 -1.03
C GLN A 31 -11.42 3.09 -0.85
N CYS A 32 -10.81 2.88 0.32
CA CYS A 32 -10.00 1.70 0.61
C CYS A 32 -10.85 0.56 1.18
N SER A 33 -11.83 0.90 2.02
CA SER A 33 -12.78 -0.05 2.55
C SER A 33 -14.04 0.60 3.11
N ILE A 34 -15.18 0.01 2.76
CA ILE A 34 -16.48 0.35 3.35
C ILE A 34 -16.60 -0.21 4.78
N ASN A 35 -15.85 -1.28 5.10
CA ASN A 35 -15.86 -1.93 6.40
C ASN A 35 -14.83 -1.35 7.38
N ALA A 36 -14.10 -0.31 6.97
CA ALA A 36 -13.07 0.37 7.76
C ALA A 36 -11.93 -0.54 8.28
N ASP A 37 -11.66 -1.67 7.62
CA ASP A 37 -10.49 -2.52 7.87
C ASP A 37 -9.20 -1.97 7.21
N ARG A 38 -9.35 -1.05 6.26
CA ARG A 38 -8.26 -0.28 5.64
C ARG A 38 -8.54 1.22 5.74
N PHE A 39 -7.49 2.01 5.88
CA PHE A 39 -7.56 3.47 5.88
C PHE A 39 -6.73 4.06 4.75
N CYS A 40 -7.05 5.30 4.40
CA CYS A 40 -6.29 6.06 3.41
C CYS A 40 -5.16 6.83 4.10
N ASP A 41 -3.92 6.44 3.88
CA ASP A 41 -2.75 7.19 4.36
C ASP A 41 -2.45 8.36 3.41
N LEU A 42 -2.83 9.55 3.84
CA LEU A 42 -2.58 10.80 3.12
C LEU A 42 -1.19 11.39 3.38
N ALA A 43 -0.38 10.78 4.26
CA ALA A 43 1.02 11.14 4.39
C ALA A 43 1.84 10.69 3.17
N GLN A 44 1.36 9.68 2.45
CA GLN A 44 1.94 9.26 1.19
C GLN A 44 1.36 10.06 0.00
N PRO A 45 2.17 10.40 -1.02
CA PRO A 45 1.71 11.11 -2.22
C PRO A 45 0.54 10.41 -2.91
N GLY A 46 -0.49 11.19 -3.28
CA GLY A 46 -1.70 10.65 -3.91
C GLY A 46 -2.57 9.77 -3.01
N GLY A 47 -2.23 9.64 -1.72
CA GLY A 47 -2.86 8.74 -0.78
C GLY A 47 -2.49 7.27 -1.02
N TYR A 48 -2.52 6.47 0.04
CA TYR A 48 -2.16 5.05 -0.02
C TYR A 48 -3.10 4.22 0.84
N CYS A 49 -3.83 3.29 0.22
CA CYS A 49 -4.66 2.36 0.98
C CYS A 49 -3.79 1.38 1.78
N THR A 50 -3.94 1.37 3.12
CA THR A 50 -3.14 0.53 4.01
C THR A 50 -3.89 0.13 5.29
N VAL A 51 -3.27 -0.74 6.09
CA VAL A 51 -3.68 -1.11 7.44
C VAL A 51 -2.60 -0.64 8.41
N ARG A 52 -2.98 0.10 9.45
CA ARG A 52 -2.08 0.50 10.55
C ARG A 52 -2.08 -0.56 11.64
N GLY A 53 -0.96 -0.79 12.30
CA GLY A 53 -0.87 -1.67 13.46
C GLY A 53 -0.88 -3.15 13.10
N CYS A 54 -0.33 -3.52 11.94
CA CYS A 54 -0.18 -4.92 11.58
C CYS A 54 0.81 -5.64 12.50
N ASN A 55 0.56 -6.94 12.67
CA ASN A 55 1.49 -7.89 13.28
C ASN A 55 2.20 -8.68 12.18
N PRO A 56 3.30 -9.39 12.51
CA PRO A 56 3.96 -10.27 11.56
C PRO A 56 3.00 -11.24 10.87
N ASP A 57 3.10 -11.29 9.54
CA ASP A 57 2.34 -12.12 8.61
C ASP A 57 0.82 -11.88 8.59
N THR A 58 0.30 -10.81 9.22
CA THR A 58 -1.16 -10.57 9.28
C THR A 58 -1.71 -9.70 8.15
N CYS A 59 -0.85 -9.09 7.32
CA CYS A 59 -1.31 -8.23 6.24
C CYS A 59 -2.15 -8.99 5.19
N PRO A 60 -3.28 -8.41 4.72
CA PRO A 60 -4.11 -8.96 3.66
C PRO A 60 -3.45 -8.81 2.29
N ASP A 61 -4.10 -9.28 1.22
CA ASP A 61 -3.71 -9.02 -0.17
C ASP A 61 -2.27 -9.41 -0.56
N ARG A 62 -1.63 -10.27 0.24
CA ARG A 62 -0.19 -10.60 0.14
C ARG A 62 0.74 -9.39 0.33
N ALA A 63 0.25 -8.31 0.93
CA ALA A 63 1.05 -7.20 1.43
C ALA A 63 1.97 -7.67 2.58
N ILE A 64 2.96 -6.85 2.90
CA ILE A 64 3.95 -7.13 3.95
C ILE A 64 3.84 -6.13 5.10
N CYS A 65 4.09 -6.59 6.32
CA CYS A 65 4.09 -5.70 7.48
C CYS A 65 5.45 -5.03 7.65
N VAL A 66 5.46 -3.70 7.54
CA VAL A 66 6.66 -2.86 7.69
C VAL A 66 6.54 -2.02 8.94
N GLU A 67 7.56 -2.06 9.78
CA GLU A 67 7.70 -1.20 10.94
C GLU A 67 8.59 0.00 10.61
N TRP A 68 8.12 1.20 10.93
CA TRP A 68 8.80 2.47 10.69
C TRP A 68 9.27 3.12 12.00
N ARG A 69 10.38 3.86 11.93
CA ARG A 69 11.01 4.61 13.03
C ARG A 69 11.23 3.75 14.28
N PHE A 70 11.83 2.58 14.10
CA PHE A 70 11.89 1.58 15.16
C PHE A 70 12.91 1.81 16.27
N GLU A 71 13.77 2.83 16.12
CA GLU A 71 14.75 3.21 17.13
C GLU A 71 14.73 4.73 17.39
N PRO A 72 14.53 5.19 18.65
CA PRO A 72 14.13 4.39 19.81
C PRO A 72 12.69 3.86 19.65
N PRO A 73 12.33 2.70 20.23
CA PRO A 73 11.05 2.01 19.99
C PRO A 73 9.79 2.85 20.26
N ARG A 74 9.93 3.92 21.03
CA ARG A 74 8.85 4.84 21.39
C ARG A 74 8.55 5.74 20.18
N GLY A 75 7.61 5.31 19.36
CA GLY A 75 7.24 5.99 18.11
C GLY A 75 7.19 5.07 16.89
N THR A 76 7.32 3.75 17.11
CA THR A 76 7.09 2.73 16.09
C THR A 76 5.65 2.75 15.60
N ASP A 77 5.50 2.78 14.29
CA ASP A 77 4.23 2.50 13.63
C ASP A 77 4.44 1.36 12.63
N THR A 78 3.51 0.41 12.60
CA THR A 78 3.50 -0.65 11.59
C THR A 78 2.42 -0.40 10.55
N TYR A 79 2.74 -0.67 9.29
CA TYR A 79 1.81 -0.52 8.17
C TYR A 79 1.92 -1.71 7.21
N CYS A 80 0.77 -2.10 6.64
CA CYS A 80 0.77 -3.05 5.54
C CYS A 80 1.15 -2.33 4.24
N MET A 81 2.24 -2.76 3.63
CA MET A 81 2.75 -2.18 2.40
C MET A 81 2.60 -3.20 1.27
N GLU A 82 2.17 -2.73 0.10
CA GLU A 82 2.07 -3.52 -1.12
C GLU A 82 3.42 -4.17 -1.41
N ARG A 83 3.37 -5.46 -1.71
CA ARG A 83 4.55 -6.27 -1.98
C ARG A 83 5.01 -6.02 -3.41
N CYS A 84 6.31 -5.82 -3.59
CA CYS A 84 6.93 -5.65 -4.90
C CYS A 84 8.18 -6.53 -5.09
N SER A 85 8.52 -6.74 -6.36
CA SER A 85 9.76 -7.33 -6.85
C SER A 85 10.58 -6.31 -7.66
N GLY A 86 9.92 -5.33 -8.27
CA GLY A 86 10.46 -4.26 -9.11
C GLY A 86 9.77 -2.92 -8.85
N ASP A 87 10.40 -1.80 -9.25
CA ASP A 87 9.75 -0.49 -9.19
C ASP A 87 8.45 -0.46 -10.00
N GLY A 88 8.38 -1.19 -11.10
CA GLY A 88 7.18 -1.31 -11.94
C GLY A 88 6.01 -2.07 -11.32
N ASP A 89 6.19 -2.68 -10.14
CA ASP A 89 5.06 -3.19 -9.34
C ASP A 89 4.42 -2.07 -8.50
N CYS A 90 5.10 -0.92 -8.38
CA CYS A 90 4.67 0.24 -7.60
C CYS A 90 4.12 1.35 -8.51
N ARG A 91 3.46 2.34 -7.89
CA ARG A 91 3.01 3.57 -8.57
C ARG A 91 4.17 4.54 -8.84
N GLU A 92 5.08 4.16 -9.74
CA GLU A 92 6.26 4.98 -10.08
C GLU A 92 5.90 6.41 -10.52
N GLY A 93 4.80 6.55 -11.28
CA GLY A 93 4.30 7.86 -11.73
C GLY A 93 3.91 8.81 -10.60
N ASP A 94 3.65 8.26 -9.40
CA ASP A 94 3.30 9.00 -8.19
C ASP A 94 4.47 9.04 -7.17
N GLY A 95 5.68 8.61 -7.57
CA GLY A 95 6.90 8.65 -6.74
C GLY A 95 7.15 7.40 -5.88
N TYR A 96 6.35 6.34 -6.03
CA TYR A 96 6.54 5.10 -5.28
C TYR A 96 7.63 4.24 -5.90
N ARG A 97 8.49 3.68 -5.06
CA ARG A 97 9.56 2.77 -5.46
C ARG A 97 9.50 1.49 -4.66
N CYS A 98 10.10 0.44 -5.21
CA CYS A 98 10.20 -0.85 -4.56
C CYS A 98 11.43 -0.88 -3.65
N ILE A 99 11.20 -0.81 -2.35
CA ILE A 99 12.24 -0.86 -1.32
C ILE A 99 12.48 -2.31 -0.93
N ARG A 100 13.68 -2.83 -1.18
CA ARG A 100 14.10 -4.19 -0.83
C ARG A 100 14.98 -4.19 0.41
N GLY A 101 15.35 -5.40 0.86
CA GLY A 101 16.19 -5.58 2.05
C GLY A 101 17.52 -4.85 1.95
N GLU A 102 18.13 -4.83 0.76
CA GLU A 102 19.37 -4.10 0.49
C GLU A 102 19.22 -2.57 0.54
N ASP A 103 18.02 -2.03 0.31
CA ASP A 103 17.76 -0.59 0.29
C ASP A 103 17.47 -0.02 1.69
N LEU A 104 17.14 -0.89 2.66
CA LEU A 104 16.71 -0.49 4.01
C LEU A 104 17.77 0.33 4.76
N GLU A 105 19.04 -0.02 4.58
CA GLU A 105 20.17 0.66 5.23
C GLU A 105 20.40 2.08 4.70
N ASP A 106 19.85 2.42 3.53
CA ASP A 106 19.98 3.73 2.89
C ASP A 106 18.75 4.63 3.07
N LEU A 107 17.68 4.11 3.68
CA LEU A 107 16.45 4.87 3.85
C LEU A 107 16.60 6.15 4.70
N TRP A 108 17.59 6.21 5.60
CA TRP A 108 17.89 7.41 6.38
C TRP A 108 18.13 8.65 5.50
N GLN A 109 18.58 8.47 4.25
CA GLN A 109 18.82 9.56 3.31
C GLN A 109 17.54 10.35 3.00
N TYR A 110 16.38 9.72 3.18
CA TYR A 110 15.05 10.29 2.93
C TYR A 110 14.34 10.74 4.23
N ALA A 111 14.98 10.59 5.39
CA ALA A 111 14.41 10.98 6.67
C ALA A 111 15.12 12.23 7.23
N PRO A 112 14.47 13.41 7.21
CA PRO A 112 15.06 14.64 7.72
C PRO A 112 15.45 14.50 9.21
N GLY A 113 16.69 14.87 9.53
CA GLY A 113 17.18 14.88 10.91
C GLY A 113 17.58 13.52 11.48
N VAL A 114 17.66 12.48 10.64
CA VAL A 114 18.16 11.15 11.02
C VAL A 114 19.66 11.03 10.74
N GLU A 115 20.41 10.40 11.65
CA GLU A 115 21.85 10.20 11.47
C GLU A 115 22.15 9.20 10.34
N PRO A 116 23.25 9.39 9.59
CA PRO A 116 23.65 8.44 8.55
C PRO A 116 23.75 6.99 9.02
N GLY A 117 23.14 6.08 8.26
CA GLY A 117 23.10 4.65 8.56
C GLY A 117 22.10 4.26 9.65
N THR A 118 21.30 5.18 10.18
CA THR A 118 20.24 4.83 11.14
C THR A 118 19.13 4.06 10.43
N PRO A 119 18.82 2.83 10.85
CA PRO A 119 17.71 2.10 10.26
C PRO A 119 16.39 2.77 10.62
N ILE A 120 15.60 3.15 9.62
CA ILE A 120 14.29 3.80 9.85
C ILE A 120 13.10 2.92 9.48
N ALA A 121 13.32 1.78 8.83
CA ALA A 121 12.28 0.82 8.52
C ALA A 121 12.82 -0.61 8.58
N ARG A 122 11.94 -1.57 8.84
CA ARG A 122 12.23 -2.99 8.69
C ARG A 122 10.96 -3.78 8.35
N ILE A 123 11.14 -4.84 7.58
CA ILE A 123 10.09 -5.83 7.35
C ILE A 123 10.01 -6.74 8.58
N ILE A 124 8.84 -6.87 9.20
CA ILE A 124 8.65 -7.67 10.42
C ILE A 124 7.93 -9.00 10.19
N ASP A 125 7.48 -9.27 8.96
CA ASP A 125 6.93 -10.58 8.59
C ASP A 125 7.94 -11.72 8.79
N LEU A 126 7.49 -12.92 9.15
CA LEU A 126 8.36 -14.05 9.46
C LEU A 126 8.48 -15.02 8.29
N SER A 127 7.49 -15.06 7.40
CA SER A 127 7.51 -15.96 6.25
C SER A 127 8.59 -15.58 5.24
N ASP A 128 9.41 -16.55 4.83
CA ASP A 128 10.54 -16.33 3.90
C ASP A 128 10.10 -15.64 2.60
N SER A 129 8.92 -16.01 2.11
CA SER A 129 8.36 -15.41 0.89
C SER A 129 8.07 -13.91 1.03
N ARG A 130 7.76 -13.41 2.22
CA ARG A 130 7.47 -11.99 2.48
C ARG A 130 8.71 -11.23 2.95
N ARG A 131 9.61 -11.90 3.67
CA ARG A 131 10.90 -11.33 4.10
C ARG A 131 11.84 -10.99 2.93
N ASN A 132 11.81 -11.81 1.88
CA ASN A 132 12.65 -11.64 0.70
C ASN A 132 12.00 -10.82 -0.41
N SER A 133 10.85 -10.19 -0.15
CA SER A 133 10.23 -9.25 -1.10
C SER A 133 10.45 -7.81 -0.68
N GLY A 134 10.37 -6.90 -1.64
CA GLY A 134 10.30 -5.48 -1.34
C GLY A 134 8.89 -5.01 -1.01
N PHE A 135 8.79 -3.75 -0.64
CA PHE A 135 7.52 -3.04 -0.50
C PHE A 135 7.50 -1.71 -1.24
N CYS A 136 6.33 -1.32 -1.72
CA CYS A 136 6.12 -0.01 -2.32
C CYS A 136 5.99 1.06 -1.24
N ALA A 137 6.82 2.10 -1.30
CA ALA A 137 6.62 3.34 -0.55
C ALA A 137 7.15 4.53 -1.36
N ALA A 138 6.60 5.71 -1.09
CA ALA A 138 7.15 6.95 -1.62
C ALA A 138 8.28 7.44 -0.70
N LEU A 139 9.39 7.85 -1.31
CA LEU A 139 10.58 8.35 -0.64
C LEU A 139 10.86 9.78 -1.13
N GLU A 140 9.97 10.71 -0.80
CA GLU A 140 10.08 12.14 -1.11
C GLU A 140 9.85 13.01 0.13
#